data_AF-A0A933WVP2-F1
#
_entry.id   AF-A0A933WVP2-F1
#
_cell.length_a   1.000
_cell.length_b   1.000
_cell.length_c   1.000
_cell.angle_alpha   90.00
_cell.angle_beta   90.00
_cell.angle_gamma   90.00
#
_symmetry.space_group_name_H-M   'P 1'
#
loop_
_entity.id
_entity.type
_entity.pdbx_description
1 polymer ?
#
loop_
_entity_poly.entity_id
_entity_poly.type
_entity_poly.pdbx_seq_one_letter_code
_entity_poly.pdbx_strand_id
1 'polypeptide(L)'
;MPRSRLLAFATAAVLVMASIAPGASPRAAVAAGDCTSDATLDIEERAFLARINEYRAQNGLVPLTASYTLTRAAAWKSADLGTNAYFAHDDLTRTWIQRIRDCAYGYNTYIGENIAAGAASAQQVFGMWKNSAGHNANMLGANYRTIGIGRHYVPGSPYGWYWTTEFGGYDDGWASATTGEQPAPIMAAPSPGDRSHRFQQWRKWRGNARGRAAPSSSIATAP
;
A
#
# COMPACT_ATOMS: atom_id res chain seq x y z
N MET A 1 89.56 -13.51 33.65
CA MET A 1 89.55 -14.12 32.29
C MET A 1 88.56 -15.28 32.32
N PRO A 2 87.76 -15.60 31.29
CA PRO A 2 87.38 -14.83 30.10
C PRO A 2 85.84 -14.81 29.78
N ARG A 3 85.48 -13.87 28.89
CA ARG A 3 84.49 -13.97 27.79
C ARG A 3 82.99 -13.90 28.08
N SER A 4 82.53 -12.64 28.05
CA SER A 4 81.39 -12.09 27.30
C SER A 4 80.57 -13.06 26.44
N ARG A 5 79.24 -13.04 26.61
CA ARG A 5 78.27 -13.03 25.51
C ARG A 5 77.02 -12.23 25.90
N LEU A 6 76.94 -11.01 25.38
CA LEU A 6 75.70 -10.23 25.29
C LEU A 6 74.76 -10.96 24.32
N LEU A 7 73.61 -11.40 24.80
CA LEU A 7 72.49 -11.81 23.95
C LEU A 7 71.44 -10.70 24.04
N ALA A 8 71.49 -9.80 23.07
CA ALA A 8 70.40 -8.91 22.75
C ALA A 8 69.29 -9.74 22.09
N PHE A 9 68.17 -9.95 22.77
CA PHE A 9 66.94 -10.36 22.11
C PHE A 9 66.07 -9.13 21.95
N ALA A 10 66.02 -8.66 20.70
CA ALA A 10 65.15 -7.59 20.26
C ALA A 10 63.69 -7.97 20.52
N THR A 11 62.98 -7.08 21.19
CA THR A 11 61.52 -7.07 21.29
C THR A 11 60.91 -6.94 19.89
N ALA A 12 60.32 -8.01 19.37
CA ALA A 12 59.38 -7.91 18.27
C ALA A 12 58.00 -7.53 18.84
N ALA A 13 57.72 -6.24 18.90
CA ALA A 13 56.36 -5.76 19.10
C ALA A 13 55.55 -6.12 17.85
N VAL A 14 54.72 -7.16 17.93
CA VAL A 14 53.72 -7.44 16.90
C VAL A 14 52.62 -6.38 17.03
N LEU A 15 52.70 -5.34 16.20
CA LEU A 15 51.56 -4.46 15.95
C LEU A 15 50.51 -5.29 15.21
N VAL A 16 49.51 -5.79 15.95
CA VAL A 16 48.25 -6.22 15.33
C VAL A 16 47.53 -4.95 14.91
N MET A 17 47.72 -4.55 13.66
CA MET A 17 46.86 -3.57 13.03
C MET A 17 45.47 -4.22 12.92
N ALA A 18 44.59 -3.90 13.86
CA ALA A 18 43.18 -4.15 13.73
C ALA A 18 42.69 -3.34 12.51
N SER A 19 42.64 -3.99 11.35
CA SER A 19 41.95 -3.49 10.19
C SER A 19 40.47 -3.41 10.56
N ILE A 20 40.03 -2.22 10.98
CA ILE A 20 38.62 -1.85 11.00
C ILE A 20 38.23 -1.81 9.52
N ALA A 21 37.79 -2.96 9.01
CA ALA A 21 36.93 -2.94 7.84
C ALA A 21 35.73 -2.06 8.23
N PRO A 22 35.34 -1.05 7.45
CA PRO A 22 34.04 -0.43 7.64
C PRO A 22 33.02 -1.55 7.42
N GLY A 23 32.55 -2.10 8.54
CA GLY A 23 31.49 -3.09 8.57
C GLY A 23 30.33 -2.50 7.80
N ALA A 24 29.98 -3.19 6.73
CA ALA A 24 28.97 -2.81 5.77
C ALA A 24 27.81 -2.07 6.43
N SER A 25 27.48 -0.91 5.84
CA SER A 25 26.22 -0.20 6.00
C SER A 25 25.06 -1.17 6.20
N PRO A 26 24.03 -0.83 7.00
CA PRO A 26 22.85 -1.67 7.18
C PRO A 26 22.39 -2.15 5.81
N ARG A 27 22.60 -3.45 5.60
CA ARG A 27 22.34 -4.15 4.36
C ARG A 27 20.84 -4.08 4.13
N ALA A 28 20.46 -3.12 3.30
CA ALA A 28 19.21 -3.05 2.58
C ALA A 28 17.95 -3.21 3.46
N ALA A 29 17.47 -2.09 3.99
CA ALA A 29 16.07 -1.77 3.81
C ALA A 29 15.82 -1.73 2.29
N VAL A 30 15.67 -2.90 1.68
CA VAL A 30 15.11 -2.98 0.32
C VAL A 30 13.73 -2.38 0.50
N ALA A 31 13.54 -1.20 -0.09
CA ALA A 31 12.24 -0.57 -0.17
C ALA A 31 11.25 -1.64 -0.66
N ALA A 32 10.34 -2.06 0.21
CA ALA A 32 9.00 -2.37 -0.24
C ALA A 32 8.53 -1.04 -0.83
N GLY A 33 8.80 -0.85 -2.13
CA GLY A 33 8.76 0.44 -2.80
C GLY A 33 7.44 1.14 -2.54
N ASP A 34 7.49 2.44 -2.25
CA ASP A 34 6.44 3.43 -1.95
C ASP A 34 5.02 3.06 -2.45
N CYS A 35 4.51 1.99 -1.87
CA CYS A 35 3.30 1.29 -2.27
C CYS A 35 3.22 1.02 -3.80
N THR A 36 4.32 0.91 -4.56
CA THR A 36 4.32 1.04 -6.04
C THR A 36 3.84 -0.19 -6.82
N SER A 37 3.37 -1.25 -6.16
CA SER A 37 2.83 -2.43 -6.83
C SER A 37 1.51 -2.12 -7.54
N ASP A 38 1.29 -2.73 -8.71
CA ASP A 38 -0.03 -2.75 -9.34
C ASP A 38 -1.04 -3.38 -8.39
N ALA A 39 -1.85 -2.54 -7.76
CA ALA A 39 -2.97 -2.97 -6.96
C ALA A 39 -4.01 -3.57 -7.90
N THR A 40 -4.02 -4.90 -7.98
CA THR A 40 -5.11 -5.68 -8.57
C THR A 40 -5.49 -6.74 -7.54
N LEU A 41 -6.79 -6.83 -7.22
CA LEU A 41 -7.26 -7.83 -6.27
C LEU A 41 -7.12 -9.21 -6.89
N ASP A 42 -6.57 -10.17 -6.17
CA ASP A 42 -6.56 -11.57 -6.55
C ASP A 42 -7.90 -12.27 -6.27
N ILE A 43 -7.96 -13.60 -6.47
CA ILE A 43 -9.21 -14.35 -6.32
C ILE A 43 -9.76 -14.34 -4.89
N GLU A 44 -8.88 -14.43 -3.89
CA GLU A 44 -9.29 -14.45 -2.48
C GLU A 44 -9.60 -13.03 -2.00
N GLU A 45 -8.87 -12.02 -2.45
CA GLU A 45 -9.16 -10.62 -2.10
C GLU A 45 -10.51 -10.17 -2.68
N ARG A 46 -10.83 -10.57 -3.93
CA ARG A 46 -12.17 -10.36 -4.52
C ARG A 46 -13.26 -11.14 -3.78
N ALA A 47 -12.99 -12.39 -3.39
CA ALA A 47 -13.93 -13.19 -2.61
C ALA A 47 -14.19 -12.58 -1.23
N PHE A 48 -13.17 -11.99 -0.60
CA PHE A 48 -13.31 -11.26 0.65
C PHE A 48 -14.19 -10.03 0.48
N LEU A 49 -13.96 -9.21 -0.56
CA LEU A 49 -14.78 -8.04 -0.87
C LEU A 49 -16.26 -8.41 -1.05
N ALA A 50 -16.55 -9.48 -1.78
CA ALA A 50 -17.92 -9.96 -1.95
C ALA A 50 -18.55 -10.36 -0.60
N ARG A 51 -17.80 -11.11 0.22
CA ARG A 51 -18.27 -11.62 1.52
C ARG A 51 -18.51 -10.49 2.54
N ILE A 52 -17.61 -9.50 2.63
CA ILE A 52 -17.81 -8.35 3.51
C ILE A 52 -18.99 -7.50 3.05
N ASN A 53 -19.19 -7.33 1.74
CA ASN A 53 -20.33 -6.56 1.22
C ASN A 53 -21.66 -7.28 1.42
N GLU A 54 -21.71 -8.61 1.29
CA GLU A 54 -22.88 -9.40 1.68
C GLU A 54 -23.19 -9.22 3.17
N TYR A 55 -22.16 -9.29 4.02
CA TYR A 55 -22.32 -9.10 5.45
C TYR A 55 -22.77 -7.68 5.82
N ARG A 56 -22.24 -6.66 5.14
CA ARG A 56 -22.68 -5.27 5.30
C ARG A 56 -24.13 -5.09 4.89
N ALA A 57 -24.56 -5.70 3.78
CA ALA A 57 -25.95 -5.67 3.34
C ALA A 57 -26.90 -6.33 4.36
N GLN A 58 -26.51 -7.46 4.96
CA GLN A 58 -27.26 -8.12 6.04
C GLN A 58 -27.42 -7.23 7.28
N ASN A 59 -26.55 -6.22 7.45
CA ASN A 59 -26.59 -5.25 8.55
C ASN A 59 -27.09 -3.87 8.09
N GLY A 60 -27.70 -3.76 6.92
CA GLY A 60 -28.29 -2.50 6.42
C GLY A 60 -27.27 -1.43 6.02
N LEU A 61 -26.01 -1.82 5.74
CA LEU A 61 -24.94 -0.91 5.37
C LEU A 61 -24.69 -0.91 3.87
N VAL A 62 -24.22 0.24 3.36
CA VAL A 62 -23.80 0.37 1.97
C VAL A 62 -22.56 -0.50 1.68
N PRO A 63 -22.48 -1.11 0.49
CA PRO A 63 -21.31 -1.87 0.08
C PRO A 63 -20.08 -0.96 -0.05
N LEU A 64 -18.92 -1.54 0.19
CA LEU A 64 -17.62 -0.91 -0.02
C LEU A 64 -17.18 -1.14 -1.47
N THR A 65 -16.62 -0.12 -2.09
CA THR A 65 -15.90 -0.21 -3.38
C THR A 65 -14.41 -0.51 -3.12
N ALA A 66 -13.70 -1.17 -4.03
CA ALA A 66 -12.25 -1.30 -3.89
C ALA A 66 -11.56 0.06 -4.18
N SER A 67 -10.60 0.47 -3.34
CA SER A 67 -9.74 1.64 -3.58
C SER A 67 -8.35 1.21 -4.02
N TYR A 68 -7.83 1.85 -5.06
CA TYR A 68 -6.49 1.55 -5.58
C TYR A 68 -5.40 1.94 -4.59
N THR A 69 -5.48 3.14 -4.01
CA THR A 69 -4.47 3.65 -3.07
C THR A 69 -4.49 2.89 -1.73
N LEU A 70 -5.68 2.55 -1.22
CA LEU A 70 -5.79 1.72 -0.02
C LEU A 70 -5.32 0.28 -0.28
N THR A 71 -5.59 -0.29 -1.47
CA THR A 71 -5.11 -1.64 -1.83
C THR A 71 -3.59 -1.67 -1.87
N ARG A 72 -2.94 -0.62 -2.41
CA ARG A 72 -1.48 -0.46 -2.37
C ARG A 72 -0.96 -0.45 -0.92
N ALA A 73 -1.62 0.27 -0.02
CA ALA A 73 -1.25 0.29 1.41
C ALA A 73 -1.41 -1.07 2.09
N ALA A 74 -2.52 -1.75 1.86
CA ALA A 74 -2.81 -3.07 2.44
C ALA A 74 -1.86 -4.16 1.92
N ALA A 75 -1.54 -4.12 0.62
CA ALA A 75 -0.59 -5.05 0.00
C ALA A 75 0.82 -4.86 0.57
N TRP A 76 1.27 -3.60 0.68
CA TRP A 76 2.55 -3.27 1.32
C TRP A 76 2.60 -3.80 2.75
N LYS A 77 1.56 -3.53 3.56
CA LYS A 77 1.52 -3.94 4.96
C LYS A 77 1.55 -5.46 5.12
N SER A 78 0.81 -6.19 4.29
CA SER A 78 0.79 -7.65 4.34
C SER A 78 2.15 -8.26 4.02
N ALA A 79 2.88 -7.70 3.05
CA ALA A 79 4.25 -8.12 2.75
C ALA A 79 5.22 -7.77 3.89
N ASP A 80 5.08 -6.57 4.46
CA ASP A 80 5.93 -6.05 5.52
C ASP A 80 5.81 -6.87 6.82
N LEU A 81 4.59 -7.22 7.24
CA LEU A 81 4.31 -8.05 8.42
C LEU A 81 5.09 -9.37 8.38
N GLY A 82 5.04 -10.07 7.23
CA GLY A 82 5.70 -11.36 7.08
C GLY A 82 7.21 -11.25 6.85
N THR A 83 7.67 -10.24 6.13
CA THR A 83 9.10 -10.04 5.80
C THR A 83 9.90 -9.63 7.04
N ASN A 84 9.32 -8.75 7.86
CA ASN A 84 9.98 -8.22 9.06
C ASN A 84 9.55 -8.95 10.35
N ALA A 85 8.78 -10.03 10.23
CA ALA A 85 8.41 -10.93 11.32
C ALA A 85 7.83 -10.23 12.56
N TYR A 86 6.87 -9.32 12.34
CA TYR A 86 6.18 -8.61 13.41
C TYR A 86 4.66 -8.59 13.18
N PHE A 87 3.89 -8.26 14.22
CA PHE A 87 2.44 -8.19 14.14
C PHE A 87 1.89 -6.99 14.92
N ALA A 88 1.83 -5.83 14.27
CA ALA A 88 1.32 -4.57 14.81
C ALA A 88 0.74 -3.71 13.68
N HIS A 89 -0.11 -2.73 14.02
CA HIS A 89 -0.69 -1.78 13.07
C HIS A 89 0.36 -0.82 12.49
N ASP A 90 1.13 -0.20 13.37
CA ASP A 90 2.27 0.62 12.99
C ASP A 90 3.37 -0.27 12.39
N ASP A 91 4.07 0.26 11.39
CA ASP A 91 5.26 -0.39 10.84
C ASP A 91 6.51 0.09 11.58
N LEU A 92 7.69 -0.40 11.19
CA LEU A 92 8.92 -0.12 11.93
C LEU A 92 9.36 1.34 11.86
N THR A 93 8.79 2.15 10.95
CA THR A 93 9.22 3.54 10.71
C THR A 93 8.07 4.56 10.68
N ARG A 94 6.82 4.12 10.55
CA ARG A 94 5.63 4.95 10.37
C ARG A 94 4.45 4.41 11.16
N THR A 95 3.54 5.33 11.52
CA THR A 95 2.21 4.91 11.97
C THR A 95 1.41 4.36 10.79
N TRP A 96 0.41 3.53 11.08
CA TRP A 96 -0.48 2.99 10.05
C TRP A 96 -1.19 4.09 9.24
N ILE A 97 -1.57 5.19 9.89
CA ILE A 97 -2.17 6.36 9.24
C ILE A 97 -1.17 7.01 8.27
N GLN A 98 0.09 7.12 8.68
CA GLN A 98 1.12 7.71 7.83
C GLN A 98 1.39 6.83 6.61
N ARG A 99 1.44 5.49 6.76
CA ARG A 99 1.51 4.56 5.62
C ARG A 99 0.36 4.78 4.63
N ILE A 100 -0.89 4.84 5.08
CA ILE A 100 -2.06 5.09 4.22
C ILE A 100 -1.89 6.38 3.40
N ARG A 101 -1.40 7.45 4.04
CA ARG A 101 -1.15 8.75 3.38
C ARG A 101 -0.02 8.68 2.38
N ASP A 102 1.09 8.03 2.73
CA ASP A 102 2.24 7.82 1.85
C ASP A 102 1.85 6.99 0.62
N CYS A 103 0.88 6.09 0.74
CA CYS A 103 0.27 5.35 -0.37
C CYS A 103 -0.76 6.15 -1.19
N ALA A 104 -0.83 7.46 -1.00
CA ALA A 104 -1.68 8.43 -1.68
C ALA A 104 -3.17 8.47 -1.27
N TYR A 105 -3.58 7.82 -0.18
CA TYR A 105 -4.92 8.02 0.40
C TYR A 105 -4.89 9.13 1.46
N GLY A 106 -4.77 10.39 1.01
CA GLY A 106 -4.56 11.57 1.85
C GLY A 106 -5.82 12.30 2.32
N TYR A 107 -7.01 11.70 2.19
CA TYR A 107 -8.29 12.39 2.43
C TYR A 107 -8.57 12.58 3.93
N ASN A 108 -9.15 13.73 4.29
CA ASN A 108 -9.66 13.96 5.65
C ASN A 108 -11.01 13.24 5.84
N THR A 109 -10.95 11.94 6.16
CA THR A 109 -12.11 11.07 6.24
C THR A 109 -11.91 9.99 7.31
N TYR A 110 -12.95 9.19 7.56
CA TYR A 110 -12.85 8.02 8.42
C TYR A 110 -11.93 6.99 7.79
N ILE A 111 -10.98 6.48 8.57
CA ILE A 111 -10.06 5.41 8.18
C ILE A 111 -10.01 4.35 9.27
N GLY A 112 -9.70 3.11 8.90
CA GLY A 112 -9.53 2.01 9.83
C GLY A 112 -8.71 0.87 9.22
N GLU A 113 -8.12 0.03 10.06
CA GLU A 113 -7.30 -1.10 9.62
C GLU A 113 -7.73 -2.39 10.34
N ASN A 114 -7.78 -3.50 9.60
CA ASN A 114 -7.70 -4.83 10.20
C ASN A 114 -6.47 -5.56 9.65
N ILE A 115 -5.77 -6.29 10.52
CA ILE A 115 -4.67 -7.19 10.15
C ILE A 115 -4.95 -8.62 10.63
N ALA A 116 -4.44 -9.62 9.91
CA ALA A 116 -4.50 -11.02 10.30
C ALA A 116 -3.30 -11.79 9.75
N ALA A 117 -2.99 -12.92 10.38
CA ALA A 117 -1.97 -13.86 9.93
C ALA A 117 -2.49 -15.30 10.03
N GLY A 118 -1.99 -16.19 9.16
CA GLY A 118 -2.28 -17.62 9.18
C GLY A 118 -3.54 -18.06 8.42
N ALA A 119 -4.33 -17.13 7.89
CA ALA A 119 -5.48 -17.44 7.05
C ALA A 119 -5.07 -17.53 5.58
N ALA A 120 -5.32 -18.66 4.92
CA ALA A 120 -5.03 -18.82 3.49
C ALA A 120 -6.14 -18.26 2.60
N SER A 121 -7.38 -18.20 3.10
CA SER A 121 -8.56 -17.85 2.30
C SER A 121 -9.40 -16.72 2.89
N ALA A 122 -10.18 -16.09 2.01
CA ALA A 122 -11.17 -15.07 2.32
C ALA A 122 -12.16 -15.51 3.40
N GLN A 123 -12.61 -16.77 3.33
CA GLN A 123 -13.56 -17.32 4.30
C GLN A 123 -12.94 -17.40 5.70
N GLN A 124 -11.68 -17.84 5.80
CA GLN A 124 -10.97 -17.96 7.08
C GLN A 124 -10.75 -16.59 7.70
N VAL A 125 -10.17 -15.63 6.96
CA VAL A 125 -9.88 -14.30 7.48
C VAL A 125 -11.14 -13.52 7.84
N PHE A 126 -12.21 -13.65 7.03
CA PHE A 126 -13.51 -13.08 7.35
C PHE A 126 -14.08 -13.65 8.66
N GLY A 127 -13.99 -14.98 8.85
CA GLY A 127 -14.41 -15.62 10.09
C GLY A 127 -13.63 -15.10 11.31
N MET A 128 -12.31 -14.96 11.18
CA MET A 128 -11.45 -14.41 12.24
C MET A 128 -11.86 -12.99 12.62
N TRP A 129 -12.05 -12.10 11.64
CA TRP A 129 -12.43 -10.72 11.90
C TRP A 129 -13.87 -10.59 12.39
N LYS A 130 -14.82 -11.38 11.86
CA LYS A 130 -16.22 -11.36 12.31
C LYS A 130 -16.36 -11.76 13.77
N ASN A 131 -15.53 -12.70 14.23
CA ASN A 131 -15.55 -13.19 15.61
C ASN A 131 -14.71 -12.33 16.59
N SER A 132 -14.09 -11.25 16.12
CA SER A 132 -13.38 -10.28 16.97
C SER A 132 -14.13 -8.96 17.02
N ALA A 133 -14.53 -8.51 18.20
CA ALA A 133 -15.36 -7.31 18.36
C ALA A 133 -14.74 -6.06 17.69
N GLY A 134 -13.43 -5.84 17.87
CA GLY A 134 -12.72 -4.70 17.27
C GLY A 134 -12.67 -4.77 15.74
N HIS A 135 -12.29 -5.93 15.19
CA HIS A 135 -12.21 -6.10 13.74
C HIS A 135 -13.59 -6.07 13.08
N ASN A 136 -14.60 -6.64 13.73
CA ASN A 136 -15.97 -6.63 13.26
C ASN A 136 -16.56 -5.21 13.24
N ALA A 137 -16.22 -4.38 14.22
CA ALA A 137 -16.61 -2.97 14.24
C ALA A 137 -16.07 -2.21 13.01
N ASN A 138 -14.83 -2.50 12.58
CA ASN A 138 -14.30 -1.93 11.33
C ASN A 138 -15.07 -2.42 10.10
N MET A 139 -15.35 -3.72 10.00
CA MET A 139 -16.11 -4.26 8.85
C MET A 139 -17.52 -3.67 8.73
N LEU A 140 -18.13 -3.30 9.85
CA LEU A 140 -19.46 -2.68 9.94
C LEU A 140 -19.43 -1.16 10.12
N GLY A 141 -18.29 -0.50 9.90
CA GLY A 141 -18.19 0.96 9.97
C GLY A 141 -19.10 1.62 8.92
N ALA A 142 -20.12 2.34 9.37
CA ALA A 142 -21.11 2.99 8.51
C ALA A 142 -20.56 4.19 7.72
N ASN A 143 -19.45 4.76 8.19
CA ASN A 143 -18.79 5.89 7.55
C ASN A 143 -17.85 5.49 6.42
N TYR A 144 -17.53 4.20 6.28
CA TYR A 144 -16.68 3.71 5.20
C TYR A 144 -17.45 3.60 3.89
N ARG A 145 -16.76 3.89 2.80
CA ARG A 145 -17.24 3.82 1.41
C ARG A 145 -16.35 2.96 0.53
N THR A 146 -15.07 2.87 0.89
CA THR A 146 -14.09 2.14 0.13
C THR A 146 -13.21 1.26 1.02
N ILE A 147 -12.56 0.28 0.42
CA ILE A 147 -11.67 -0.67 1.07
C ILE A 147 -10.47 -0.99 0.17
N GLY A 148 -9.29 -1.02 0.77
CA GLY A 148 -8.12 -1.69 0.25
C GLY A 148 -7.97 -3.06 0.86
N ILE A 149 -7.61 -4.05 0.05
CA ILE A 149 -7.43 -5.43 0.53
C ILE A 149 -6.07 -5.89 0.03
N GLY A 150 -5.24 -6.38 0.94
CA GLY A 150 -3.96 -6.98 0.60
C GLY A 150 -3.81 -8.30 1.31
N ARG A 151 -3.30 -9.30 0.61
CA ARG A 151 -2.75 -10.51 1.21
C ARG A 151 -1.40 -10.86 0.59
N HIS A 152 -0.52 -11.43 1.41
CA HIS A 152 0.81 -11.83 0.95
C HIS A 152 1.26 -13.12 1.63
N TYR A 153 1.88 -14.01 0.85
CA TYR A 153 2.51 -15.23 1.36
C TYR A 153 4.01 -15.01 1.49
N VAL A 154 4.55 -15.20 2.68
CA VAL A 154 5.99 -15.13 2.95
C VAL A 154 6.49 -16.53 3.32
N PRO A 155 7.17 -17.24 2.40
CA PRO A 155 7.75 -18.55 2.68
C PRO A 155 8.71 -18.49 3.87
N GLY A 156 8.57 -19.45 4.80
CA GLY A 156 9.41 -19.53 5.99
C GLY A 156 9.09 -18.52 7.10
N SER A 157 8.12 -17.64 6.90
CA SER A 157 7.60 -16.80 8.00
C SER A 157 6.75 -17.62 8.98
N PRO A 158 6.54 -17.15 10.22
CA PRO A 158 5.82 -17.92 11.25
C PRO A 158 4.39 -18.34 10.89
N TYR A 159 3.71 -17.55 10.04
CA TYR A 159 2.29 -17.75 9.72
C TYR A 159 2.01 -18.03 8.23
N GLY A 160 3.02 -17.90 7.35
CA GLY A 160 2.85 -18.08 5.90
C GLY A 160 2.07 -16.93 5.25
N TRP A 161 0.76 -16.85 5.49
CA TRP A 161 -0.13 -15.83 4.93
C TRP A 161 -0.38 -14.67 5.90
N TYR A 162 -0.38 -13.45 5.37
CA TYR A 162 -0.74 -12.22 6.07
C TYR A 162 -1.79 -11.47 5.27
N TRP A 163 -2.71 -10.82 5.98
CA TRP A 163 -3.82 -10.08 5.42
C TRP A 163 -3.91 -8.71 6.07
N THR A 164 -4.23 -7.71 5.27
CA THR A 164 -4.54 -6.36 5.73
C THR A 164 -5.77 -5.86 4.97
N THR A 165 -6.68 -5.19 5.67
CA THR A 165 -7.68 -4.33 5.04
C THR A 165 -7.56 -2.93 5.55
N GLU A 166 -7.56 -1.97 4.64
CA GLU A 166 -7.59 -0.54 4.95
C GLU A 166 -8.96 0.00 4.54
N PHE A 167 -9.68 0.64 5.44
CA PHE A 167 -11.01 1.21 5.19
C PHE A 167 -10.90 2.72 5.00
N GLY A 168 -11.75 3.27 4.14
CA GLY A 168 -11.79 4.71 3.87
C GLY A 168 -13.20 5.23 3.64
N GLY A 169 -13.50 6.43 4.14
CA GLY A 169 -14.80 7.08 3.96
C GLY A 169 -14.93 7.92 2.68
N TYR A 170 -13.84 8.13 1.92
CA TYR A 170 -13.85 8.82 0.64
C TYR A 170 -13.59 7.83 -0.50
N ASP A 171 -14.45 7.82 -1.52
CA ASP A 171 -14.23 7.01 -2.72
C ASP A 171 -13.28 7.74 -3.66
N ASP A 172 -12.05 7.26 -3.77
CA ASP A 172 -10.99 7.84 -4.60
C ASP A 172 -10.97 7.30 -6.04
N GLY A 173 -11.94 6.44 -6.40
CA GLY A 173 -12.16 5.96 -7.76
C GLY A 173 -11.11 4.94 -8.23
N TRP A 174 -11.50 3.66 -8.30
CA TRP A 174 -10.71 2.62 -8.98
C TRP A 174 -10.63 2.81 -10.50
N ALA A 175 -11.63 3.47 -11.11
CA ALA A 175 -11.80 3.52 -12.57
C ALA A 175 -10.86 4.48 -13.32
N SER A 176 -10.09 5.33 -12.61
CA SER A 176 -9.15 6.27 -13.25
C SER A 176 -7.74 5.69 -13.43
N ALA A 177 -7.40 4.57 -12.78
CA ALA A 177 -6.06 3.99 -12.85
C ALA A 177 -5.83 3.15 -14.13
N THR A 178 -6.90 2.63 -14.76
CA THR A 178 -6.80 1.82 -16.00
C THR A 178 -6.77 2.64 -17.29
N THR A 179 -6.96 3.96 -17.24
CA THR A 179 -6.88 4.85 -18.42
C THR A 179 -5.69 5.80 -18.42
N GLY A 180 -4.82 5.77 -17.40
CA GLY A 180 -3.64 6.65 -17.34
C GLY A 180 -3.95 8.14 -17.22
N GLU A 181 -5.21 8.52 -16.99
CA GLU A 181 -5.57 9.91 -16.77
C GLU A 181 -5.63 10.16 -15.26
N GLN A 182 -4.47 10.57 -14.72
CA GLN A 182 -4.35 11.02 -13.34
C GLN A 182 -5.41 12.12 -13.08
N PRO A 183 -6.28 11.99 -12.05
CA PRO A 183 -7.23 13.05 -11.75
C PRO A 183 -6.45 14.33 -11.42
N ALA A 184 -6.83 15.43 -12.09
CA ALA A 184 -6.16 16.71 -11.93
C ALA A 184 -6.09 17.12 -10.45
N PRO A 185 -5.00 17.76 -9.99
CA PRO A 185 -4.90 18.22 -8.63
C PRO A 185 -6.12 19.07 -8.30
N ILE A 186 -6.82 18.71 -7.23
CA ILE A 186 -7.84 19.56 -6.59
C ILE A 186 -7.13 20.82 -6.10
N MET A 187 -7.02 21.81 -6.99
CA MET A 187 -6.68 23.18 -6.63
C MET A 187 -7.69 23.61 -5.57
N ALA A 188 -7.20 23.88 -4.36
CA ALA A 188 -7.99 24.43 -3.27
C ALA A 188 -8.90 25.54 -3.81
N ALA A 189 -10.19 25.49 -3.48
CA ALA A 189 -11.15 26.49 -3.91
C ALA A 189 -10.63 27.89 -3.52
N PRO A 190 -10.39 28.81 -4.48
CA PRO A 190 -10.01 30.16 -4.13
C PRO A 190 -11.24 30.92 -3.61
N SER A 191 -11.00 31.82 -2.66
CA SER A 191 -12.00 32.69 -2.03
C SER A 191 -12.87 33.42 -3.07
N PRO A 192 -14.11 33.81 -2.72
CA PRO A 192 -15.07 34.38 -3.67
C PRO A 192 -14.64 35.79 -4.10
N GLY A 193 -13.86 35.88 -5.19
CA GLY A 193 -13.31 37.17 -5.57
C GLY A 193 -12.56 37.24 -6.89
N ASP A 194 -12.87 36.42 -7.90
CA ASP A 194 -12.49 36.77 -9.28
C ASP A 194 -13.30 35.98 -10.33
N ARG A 195 -14.18 36.67 -11.05
CA ARG A 195 -15.10 36.07 -12.05
C ARG A 195 -14.78 36.45 -13.50
N SER A 196 -13.75 37.25 -13.78
CA SER A 196 -13.55 37.75 -15.16
C SER A 196 -12.51 36.95 -15.97
N HIS A 197 -11.54 36.29 -15.33
CA HIS A 197 -10.51 35.52 -16.06
C HIS A 197 -10.97 34.11 -16.50
N ARG A 198 -12.05 33.58 -15.92
CA ARG A 198 -12.42 32.14 -16.02
C ARG A 198 -13.14 31.78 -17.32
N PHE A 199 -13.73 32.74 -18.05
CA PHE A 199 -14.48 32.45 -19.28
C PHE A 199 -13.60 32.32 -20.53
N GLN A 200 -12.39 32.90 -20.52
CA GLN A 200 -11.47 32.82 -21.66
C GLN A 200 -10.64 31.52 -21.67
N GLN A 201 -10.25 31.01 -20.49
CA GLN A 201 -9.46 29.77 -20.39
C GLN A 201 -10.30 28.51 -20.68
N TRP A 202 -11.57 28.48 -20.28
CA TRP A 202 -12.48 27.35 -20.54
C TRP A 202 -12.84 27.18 -22.03
N ARG A 203 -12.92 28.29 -22.80
CA ARG A 203 -13.16 28.24 -24.25
C ARG A 203 -11.97 27.68 -25.05
N LYS A 204 -10.73 27.95 -24.62
CA LYS A 204 -9.53 27.38 -25.26
C LYS A 204 -9.45 25.86 -25.09
N TRP A 205 -9.91 25.33 -23.95
CA TRP A 205 -9.87 23.88 -23.69
C TRP A 205 -10.91 23.08 -24.50
N ARG A 206 -12.17 23.56 -24.60
CA ARG A 206 -13.20 22.89 -25.46
C ARG A 206 -12.92 22.97 -26.96
N GLY A 207 -12.12 23.92 -27.42
CA GLY A 207 -11.71 24.03 -28.83
C GLY A 207 -10.78 22.91 -29.28
N ASN A 208 -9.92 22.40 -28.40
CA ASN A 208 -8.92 21.38 -28.73
C ASN A 208 -9.42 19.92 -28.67
N ALA A 209 -10.61 19.67 -28.10
CA ALA A 209 -11.14 18.32 -27.93
C ALA A 209 -11.96 17.78 -29.14
N ARG A 210 -12.18 18.57 -30.20
CA ARG A 210 -12.97 18.15 -31.38
C ARG A 210 -12.14 17.60 -32.56
N GLY A 211 -10.83 17.38 -32.37
CA GLY A 211 -9.89 17.08 -33.47
C GLY A 211 -9.48 15.63 -33.68
N ARG A 212 -10.03 14.64 -32.96
CA ARG A 212 -9.66 13.22 -33.17
C ARG A 212 -10.89 12.35 -33.36
N ALA A 213 -11.28 12.16 -34.63
CA ALA A 213 -12.19 11.11 -35.03
C ALA A 213 -11.45 9.76 -35.04
N ALA A 214 -12.09 8.71 -34.52
CA ALA A 214 -11.64 7.33 -34.63
C ALA A 214 -11.86 6.79 -36.06
N PRO A 215 -11.01 5.87 -36.57
CA PRO A 215 -11.24 5.27 -37.88
C PRO A 215 -12.40 4.25 -37.83
N SER A 216 -13.28 4.36 -38.81
CA SER A 216 -14.39 3.44 -39.10
C SER A 216 -13.88 2.14 -39.74
N SER A 217 -14.27 0.99 -39.20
CA SER A 217 -14.13 -0.32 -39.86
C SER A 217 -15.48 -0.74 -40.44
N SER A 218 -15.53 -0.88 -41.75
CA SER A 218 -16.67 -1.40 -42.51
C SER A 218 -16.35 -2.74 -43.17
N ILE A 219 -17.24 -3.71 -42.93
CA ILE A 219 -17.77 -4.74 -43.85
C ILE A 219 -16.84 -5.86 -44.37
N ALA A 220 -17.25 -7.11 -44.12
CA ALA A 220 -17.44 -8.13 -45.17
C ALA A 220 -18.29 -9.32 -44.65
N THR A 221 -19.41 -9.57 -45.31
CA THR A 221 -20.26 -10.76 -45.22
C THR A 221 -19.97 -11.73 -46.36
N ALA A 222 -19.92 -13.04 -46.04
CA ALA A 222 -20.18 -14.22 -46.89
C ALA A 222 -19.20 -14.45 -48.07
N PRO A 223 -19.18 -15.63 -48.72
CA PRO A 223 -20.27 -16.57 -49.01
C PRO A 223 -20.52 -17.66 -47.95
#